data_AF-A0AAD1GWI0-F1
#
_entry.id   AF-A0AAD1GWI0-F1
#
_cell.length_a   1.000
_cell.length_b   1.000
_cell.length_c   1.000
_cell.angle_alpha   90.00
_cell.angle_beta   90.00
_cell.angle_gamma   90.00
#
_symmetry.space_group_name_H-M   'P 1'
#
loop_
_entity.id
_entity.type
_entity.pdbx_description
1 polymer ?
#
loop_
_entity_poly.entity_id
_entity_poly.type
_entity_poly.pdbx_seq_one_letter_code
_entity_poly.pdbx_strand_id
1 'polypeptide(L)'
;MEGHNIWVANHPGSLLAFPVADLAEHLMSNLWFFAANGYLVYDDVNESNIPGTERFSSLRHAGDPVPLSVVEQYTLTEASAELATAANNGVLVLQAMGLGGWMYDGLDALSVLGGSGDPRAPGLGFVADHDDRWPLPNVTGLPGYFETLSPPHVPSVEAGVAKFVTRRFGPGGPFHRETPGPWADTPKVRSSALPPDGIAELVTLEASYIYDTFGKLPGTVPTVHVLMYLQAQHIDTDFYDELFAPGAYLSTHAAHQARWHGQ
;
A
#
# COMPACT_ATOMS: atom_id res chain seq x y z
N MET A 1 17.10 -12.78 -3.70
CA MET A 1 17.79 -11.83 -2.81
C MET A 1 19.06 -11.38 -3.51
N GLU A 2 19.22 -10.09 -3.71
CA GLU A 2 20.45 -9.54 -4.28
C GLU A 2 21.62 -9.70 -3.30
N GLY A 3 22.80 -10.10 -3.78
CA GLY A 3 23.90 -10.57 -2.94
C GLY A 3 24.45 -9.53 -1.94
N HIS A 4 24.20 -8.24 -2.18
CA HIS A 4 24.59 -7.17 -1.25
C HIS A 4 23.73 -7.15 0.02
N ASN A 5 22.50 -7.69 -0.01
CA ASN A 5 21.57 -7.65 1.12
C ASN A 5 21.93 -8.59 2.27
N ILE A 6 22.78 -9.59 2.01
CA ILE A 6 23.29 -10.52 3.02
C ILE A 6 24.00 -9.77 4.16
N TRP A 7 24.66 -8.65 3.83
CA TRP A 7 25.50 -7.91 4.76
C TRP A 7 24.77 -6.74 5.46
N VAL A 8 23.59 -6.36 4.98
CA VAL A 8 22.90 -5.15 5.44
C VAL A 8 21.69 -5.48 6.31
N ALA A 9 20.73 -6.25 5.81
CA ALA A 9 19.46 -6.42 6.51
C ALA A 9 19.52 -7.33 7.74
N ASN A 10 20.47 -8.27 7.79
CA ASN A 10 20.47 -9.39 8.74
C ASN A 10 21.67 -9.35 9.69
N HIS A 11 21.94 -8.18 10.28
CA HIS A 11 23.00 -8.03 11.28
C HIS A 11 22.41 -7.78 12.68
N PRO A 12 22.93 -8.42 13.75
CA PRO A 12 22.53 -8.10 15.12
C PRO A 12 22.65 -6.59 15.41
N GLY A 13 21.62 -6.04 16.06
CA GLY A 13 21.54 -4.61 16.37
C GLY A 13 20.95 -3.73 15.28
N SER A 14 20.59 -4.29 14.11
CA SER A 14 19.84 -3.57 13.09
C SER A 14 18.32 -3.75 13.25
N LEU A 15 17.58 -2.69 12.92
CA LEU A 15 16.13 -2.72 12.76
C LEU A 15 15.81 -2.71 11.27
N LEU A 16 14.91 -3.58 10.84
CA LEU A 16 14.30 -3.52 9.52
C LEU A 16 12.85 -3.10 9.67
N ALA A 17 12.47 -2.00 9.03
CA ALA A 17 11.11 -1.51 8.95
C ALA A 17 10.71 -1.40 7.48
N PHE A 18 9.46 -1.71 7.16
CA PHE A 18 8.93 -1.48 5.82
C PHE A 18 7.42 -1.25 5.87
N PRO A 19 6.93 -0.27 5.12
CA PRO A 19 5.50 -0.09 4.93
C PRO A 19 4.95 -1.20 4.02
N VAL A 20 3.67 -1.50 4.19
CA VAL A 20 2.91 -2.50 3.41
C VAL A 20 1.64 -1.82 2.91
N ALA A 21 1.35 -1.92 1.61
CA ALA A 21 0.19 -1.29 0.99
C ALA A 21 -0.93 -2.31 0.70
N ASP A 22 -2.17 -1.89 0.93
CA ASP A 22 -3.40 -2.63 0.58
C ASP A 22 -3.86 -2.18 -0.81
N LEU A 23 -3.47 -2.92 -1.85
CA LEU A 23 -3.87 -2.58 -3.21
C LEU A 23 -5.35 -2.86 -3.49
N ALA A 24 -6.04 -3.68 -2.68
CA ALA A 24 -7.49 -3.81 -2.80
C ALA A 24 -8.20 -2.50 -2.39
N GLU A 25 -7.80 -1.90 -1.26
CA GLU A 25 -8.33 -0.59 -0.85
C GLU A 25 -7.91 0.55 -1.79
N HIS A 26 -6.67 0.54 -2.31
CA HIS A 26 -6.25 1.52 -3.31
C HIS A 26 -7.07 1.39 -4.61
N LEU A 27 -7.32 0.18 -5.08
CA LEU A 27 -8.13 -0.02 -6.29
C LEU A 27 -9.56 0.44 -6.06
N MET A 28 -10.18 0.10 -4.93
CA MET A 28 -11.50 0.62 -4.56
C MET A 28 -11.51 2.16 -4.53
N SER A 29 -10.42 2.78 -4.07
CA SER A 29 -10.26 4.25 -4.09
C SER A 29 -10.17 4.82 -5.50
N ASN A 30 -9.46 4.15 -6.41
CA ASN A 30 -9.34 4.57 -7.80
C ASN A 30 -10.65 4.35 -8.59
N LEU A 31 -11.31 3.22 -8.41
CA LEU A 31 -12.67 2.99 -8.94
C LEU A 31 -13.63 4.08 -8.44
N TRP A 32 -13.57 4.42 -7.14
CA TRP A 32 -14.35 5.50 -6.58
C TRP A 32 -14.05 6.85 -7.24
N PHE A 33 -12.77 7.16 -7.46
CA PHE A 33 -12.35 8.39 -8.11
C PHE A 33 -12.90 8.48 -9.54
N PHE A 34 -12.80 7.41 -10.34
CA PHE A 34 -13.32 7.37 -11.71
C PHE A 34 -14.85 7.49 -11.74
N ALA A 35 -15.55 6.70 -10.91
CA ALA A 35 -17.00 6.75 -10.77
C ALA A 35 -17.50 8.15 -10.35
N ALA A 36 -16.84 8.78 -9.37
CA ALA A 36 -17.16 10.13 -8.91
C ALA A 36 -16.98 11.19 -10.01
N ASN A 37 -16.06 10.95 -10.96
CA ASN A 37 -15.82 11.81 -12.11
C ASN A 37 -16.67 11.41 -13.34
N GLY A 38 -17.51 10.38 -13.23
CA GLY A 38 -18.45 9.96 -14.26
C GLY A 38 -17.87 9.01 -15.31
N TYR A 39 -16.78 8.32 -14.99
CA TYR A 39 -16.18 7.28 -15.84
C TYR A 39 -16.66 5.89 -15.40
N LEU A 40 -16.65 4.97 -16.36
CA LEU A 40 -16.76 3.52 -16.14
C LEU A 40 -15.39 2.87 -16.39
N VAL A 41 -15.23 1.60 -16.02
CA VAL A 41 -14.07 0.77 -16.36
C VAL A 41 -14.40 -0.23 -17.47
N TYR A 42 -13.44 -0.42 -18.38
CA TYR A 42 -13.47 -1.43 -19.44
C TYR A 42 -12.38 -2.48 -19.19
N ASP A 43 -12.72 -3.76 -19.25
CA ASP A 43 -11.73 -4.83 -19.15
C ASP A 43 -11.02 -5.02 -20.49
N ASP A 44 -9.91 -4.30 -20.66
CA ASP A 44 -9.05 -4.41 -21.84
C ASP A 44 -8.16 -5.66 -21.82
N VAL A 45 -8.08 -6.39 -20.71
CA VAL A 45 -7.32 -7.65 -20.61
C VAL A 45 -8.10 -8.79 -21.27
N ASN A 46 -9.43 -8.83 -21.07
CA ASN A 46 -10.33 -9.81 -21.69
C ASN A 46 -11.14 -9.22 -22.87
N GLU A 47 -10.84 -7.98 -23.28
CA GLU A 47 -11.54 -7.24 -24.34
C GLU A 47 -13.07 -7.15 -24.14
N SER A 48 -13.54 -7.02 -22.89
CA SER A 48 -14.96 -7.07 -22.53
C SER A 48 -15.44 -5.83 -21.77
N ASN A 49 -16.67 -5.41 -22.06
CA ASN A 49 -17.38 -4.51 -21.16
C ASN A 49 -17.72 -5.24 -19.87
N ILE A 50 -17.69 -4.52 -18.74
CA ILE A 50 -18.12 -5.05 -17.44
C ILE A 50 -19.65 -5.16 -17.44
N PRO A 51 -20.24 -6.37 -17.31
CA PRO A 51 -21.69 -6.53 -17.33
C PRO A 51 -22.38 -5.77 -16.19
N GLY A 52 -23.53 -5.15 -16.46
CA GLY A 52 -24.28 -4.38 -15.49
C GLY A 52 -23.91 -2.89 -15.46
N THR A 53 -22.82 -2.48 -16.14
CA THR A 53 -22.42 -1.06 -16.19
C THR A 53 -23.33 -0.21 -17.07
N GLU A 54 -24.11 -0.83 -17.96
CA GLU A 54 -25.07 -0.15 -18.85
C GLU A 54 -26.13 0.68 -18.09
N ARG A 55 -26.45 0.31 -16.84
CA ARG A 55 -27.37 1.08 -15.97
C ARG A 55 -26.79 2.43 -15.53
N PHE A 56 -25.48 2.61 -15.65
CA PHE A 56 -24.75 3.85 -15.38
C PHE A 56 -24.41 4.63 -16.67
N SER A 57 -25.07 4.31 -17.79
CA SER A 57 -24.87 4.98 -19.09
C SER A 57 -25.18 6.49 -19.09
N SER A 58 -25.84 7.01 -18.04
CA SER A 58 -26.11 8.44 -17.86
C SER A 58 -24.92 9.22 -17.28
N LEU A 59 -23.86 8.55 -16.83
CA LEU A 59 -22.64 9.22 -16.37
C LEU A 59 -21.99 10.02 -17.51
N ARG A 60 -21.39 11.15 -17.15
CA ARG A 60 -20.84 12.12 -18.10
C ARG A 60 -19.86 11.52 -19.12
N HIS A 61 -19.09 10.53 -18.70
CA HIS A 61 -18.04 9.89 -19.49
C HIS A 61 -18.29 8.38 -19.67
N ALA A 62 -19.53 7.89 -19.53
CA ALA A 62 -19.84 6.46 -19.68
C ALA A 62 -19.50 5.89 -21.07
N GLY A 63 -19.48 6.73 -22.11
CA GLY A 63 -19.12 6.34 -23.48
C GLY A 63 -17.61 6.29 -23.76
N ASP A 64 -16.76 6.61 -22.78
CA ASP A 64 -15.29 6.61 -22.88
C ASP A 64 -14.70 5.95 -21.62
N PRO A 65 -14.92 4.63 -21.42
CA PRO A 65 -14.50 3.93 -20.22
C PRO A 65 -12.97 3.82 -20.12
N VAL A 66 -12.45 3.86 -18.89
CA VAL A 66 -11.02 3.75 -18.62
C VAL A 66 -10.60 2.28 -18.67
N PRO A 67 -9.51 1.91 -19.38
CA PRO A 67 -9.00 0.54 -19.39
C PRO A 67 -8.58 0.06 -17.99
N LEU A 68 -9.00 -1.15 -17.61
CA LEU A 68 -8.68 -1.78 -16.33
C LEU A 68 -7.17 -1.87 -16.09
N SER A 69 -6.40 -2.24 -17.11
CA SER A 69 -4.94 -2.32 -17.00
C SER A 69 -4.32 -0.98 -16.60
N VAL A 70 -4.86 0.14 -17.10
CA VAL A 70 -4.42 1.49 -16.74
C VAL A 70 -4.78 1.81 -15.30
N VAL A 71 -6.01 1.49 -14.85
CA VAL A 71 -6.45 1.70 -13.46
C VAL A 71 -5.56 0.94 -12.48
N GLU A 72 -5.24 -0.32 -12.77
CA GLU A 72 -4.45 -1.16 -11.89
C GLU A 72 -2.95 -0.81 -11.88
N GLN A 73 -2.38 -0.46 -13.04
CA GLN A 73 -1.02 0.07 -13.08
C GLN A 73 -0.92 1.39 -12.31
N TYR A 74 -1.90 2.28 -12.47
CA TYR A 74 -1.96 3.53 -11.72
C TYR A 74 -2.01 3.26 -10.21
N THR A 75 -2.89 2.34 -9.79
CA THR A 75 -3.00 1.86 -8.39
C THR A 75 -1.67 1.35 -7.83
N LEU A 76 -0.95 0.50 -8.58
CA LEU A 76 0.37 0.00 -8.16
C LEU A 76 1.42 1.11 -8.05
N THR A 77 1.44 2.04 -8.99
CA THR A 77 2.40 3.15 -8.99
C THR A 77 2.16 4.14 -7.85
N GLU A 78 0.90 4.43 -7.50
CA GLU A 78 0.55 5.27 -6.36
C GLU A 78 1.00 4.61 -5.05
N ALA A 79 0.72 3.33 -4.87
CA ALA A 79 1.18 2.58 -3.69
C ALA A 79 2.72 2.56 -3.62
N SER A 80 3.40 2.31 -4.74
CA SER A 80 4.88 2.33 -4.78
C SER A 80 5.44 3.69 -4.33
N ALA A 81 4.83 4.79 -4.78
CA ALA A 81 5.22 6.14 -4.37
C ALA A 81 4.95 6.40 -2.88
N GLU A 82 3.83 5.92 -2.34
CA GLU A 82 3.52 5.98 -0.91
C GLU A 82 4.57 5.24 -0.07
N LEU A 83 4.86 3.98 -0.42
CA LEU A 83 5.83 3.15 0.29
C LEU A 83 7.23 3.76 0.28
N ALA A 84 7.67 4.27 -0.87
CA ALA A 84 8.96 4.96 -1.00
C ALA A 84 9.01 6.25 -0.16
N THR A 85 7.92 7.02 -0.14
CA THR A 85 7.83 8.24 0.66
C THR A 85 7.89 7.94 2.16
N ALA A 86 7.18 6.90 2.61
CA ALA A 86 7.22 6.45 4.00
C ALA A 86 8.63 6.01 4.42
N ALA A 87 9.31 5.20 3.61
CA ALA A 87 10.69 4.78 3.87
C ALA A 87 11.66 5.98 3.90
N ASN A 88 11.53 6.92 2.96
CA ASN A 88 12.33 8.15 2.91
C ASN A 88 12.11 9.03 4.16
N ASN A 89 10.87 9.19 4.63
CA ASN A 89 10.59 9.90 5.87
C ASN A 89 11.30 9.24 7.05
N GLY A 90 11.34 7.91 7.08
CA GLY A 90 12.12 7.18 8.08
C GLY A 90 13.62 7.48 8.00
N VAL A 91 14.22 7.54 6.80
CA VAL A 91 15.63 7.97 6.63
C VAL A 91 15.90 9.35 7.25
N LEU A 92 15.00 10.31 7.02
CA LEU A 92 15.12 11.65 7.62
C LEU A 92 15.07 11.61 9.15
N VAL A 93 14.20 10.76 9.72
CA VAL A 93 14.13 10.56 11.17
C VAL A 93 15.42 9.91 11.71
N LEU A 94 15.98 8.92 11.01
CA LEU A 94 17.25 8.30 11.40
C LEU A 94 18.38 9.34 11.47
N GLN A 95 18.50 10.17 10.43
CA GLN A 95 19.50 11.25 10.41
C GLN A 95 19.31 12.24 11.57
N ALA A 96 18.06 12.61 11.89
CA ALA A 96 17.76 13.50 13.02
C ALA A 96 18.11 12.87 14.38
N MET A 97 17.91 11.56 14.51
CA MET A 97 18.26 10.79 15.71
C MET A 97 19.76 10.48 15.79
N GLY A 98 20.54 10.66 14.72
CA GLY A 98 21.94 10.25 14.66
C GLY A 98 22.13 8.75 14.43
N LEU A 99 21.14 8.09 13.85
CA LEU A 99 21.23 6.72 13.39
C LEU A 99 21.57 6.71 11.90
N GLY A 100 22.31 5.68 11.49
CA GLY A 100 22.50 5.37 10.08
C GLY A 100 21.44 4.39 9.60
N GLY A 101 21.45 4.13 8.30
CA GLY A 101 20.50 3.24 7.69
C GLY A 101 20.49 3.33 6.18
N TRP A 102 19.90 2.32 5.56
CA TRP A 102 19.76 2.26 4.11
C TRP A 102 18.30 2.05 3.74
N MET A 103 17.86 2.78 2.71
CA MET A 103 16.59 2.56 2.04
C MET A 103 16.83 1.76 0.75
N TYR A 104 16.19 0.61 0.59
CA TYR A 104 16.45 -0.34 -0.50
C TYR A 104 15.24 -1.24 -0.81
N ASP A 105 15.26 -1.92 -1.96
CA ASP A 105 14.15 -2.73 -2.49
C ASP A 105 14.51 -4.20 -2.80
N GLY A 106 15.77 -4.61 -2.57
CA GLY A 106 16.27 -5.91 -3.01
C GLY A 106 15.85 -7.15 -2.19
N LEU A 107 14.76 -7.08 -1.43
CA LEU A 107 14.17 -8.25 -0.74
C LEU A 107 13.04 -8.87 -1.58
N ASP A 108 12.97 -10.19 -1.59
CA ASP A 108 11.88 -10.90 -2.28
C ASP A 108 10.57 -10.75 -1.51
N ALA A 109 9.59 -10.08 -2.11
CA ALA A 109 8.32 -9.74 -1.47
C ALA A 109 7.56 -10.96 -0.93
N LEU A 110 7.52 -12.06 -1.70
CA LEU A 110 6.84 -13.29 -1.28
C LEU A 110 7.56 -13.95 -0.09
N SER A 111 8.90 -13.96 -0.07
CA SER A 111 9.68 -14.44 1.08
C SER A 111 9.47 -13.59 2.32
N VAL A 112 9.39 -12.26 2.17
CA VAL A 112 9.15 -11.35 3.29
C VAL A 112 7.75 -11.54 3.88
N LEU A 113 6.73 -11.58 3.01
CA LEU A 113 5.34 -11.68 3.46
C LEU A 113 4.97 -13.10 3.92
N GLY A 114 5.66 -14.14 3.42
CA GLY A 114 5.41 -15.54 3.74
C GLY A 114 4.69 -16.32 2.62
N GLY A 115 4.54 -15.73 1.45
CA GLY A 115 3.97 -16.38 0.26
C GLY A 115 4.95 -17.19 -0.58
N SER A 116 6.19 -17.42 -0.14
CA SER A 116 7.21 -18.16 -0.92
C SER A 116 7.01 -19.68 -0.93
N GLY A 117 6.37 -20.23 0.11
CA GLY A 117 6.25 -21.67 0.33
C GLY A 117 7.52 -22.36 0.82
N ASP A 118 8.63 -21.64 1.04
CA ASP A 118 9.87 -22.22 1.59
C ASP A 118 9.80 -22.28 3.13
N PRO A 119 9.80 -23.46 3.76
CA PRO A 119 9.74 -23.58 5.21
C PRO A 119 10.96 -22.98 5.94
N ARG A 120 12.06 -22.71 5.23
CA ARG A 120 13.24 -22.04 5.78
C ARG A 120 13.12 -20.51 5.77
N ALA A 121 12.15 -19.98 5.04
CA ALA A 121 11.85 -18.55 4.94
C ALA A 121 10.32 -18.34 5.11
N PRO A 122 9.77 -18.58 6.31
CA PRO A 122 8.32 -18.51 6.56
C PRO A 122 7.74 -17.09 6.43
N GLY A 123 8.59 -16.06 6.31
CA GLY A 123 8.17 -14.67 6.25
C GLY A 123 7.40 -14.21 7.49
N LEU A 124 6.55 -13.20 7.31
CA LEU A 124 5.69 -12.65 8.36
C LEU A 124 4.37 -13.41 8.54
N GLY A 125 4.14 -14.48 7.78
CA GLY A 125 2.94 -15.34 7.93
C GLY A 125 1.66 -14.72 7.39
N PHE A 126 1.75 -13.84 6.38
CA PHE A 126 0.56 -13.41 5.65
C PHE A 126 -0.09 -14.61 4.95
N VAL A 127 -1.42 -14.55 4.82
CA VAL A 127 -2.21 -15.48 4.02
C VAL A 127 -1.88 -15.25 2.54
N ALA A 128 -1.59 -16.33 1.83
CA ALA A 128 -1.32 -16.34 0.39
C ALA A 128 -2.26 -17.33 -0.31
N ASP A 129 -2.99 -16.84 -1.30
CA ASP A 129 -3.89 -17.63 -2.12
C ASP A 129 -3.19 -18.11 -3.39
N HIS A 130 -3.61 -19.29 -3.85
CA HIS A 130 -3.12 -19.92 -5.07
C HIS A 130 -4.29 -20.23 -6.00
N ASP A 131 -4.10 -20.03 -7.29
CA ASP A 131 -5.10 -20.31 -8.33
C ASP A 131 -4.39 -20.50 -9.67
N ASP A 132 -4.97 -21.32 -10.55
CA ASP A 132 -4.40 -21.63 -11.85
C ASP A 132 -4.40 -20.43 -12.81
N ARG A 133 -5.20 -19.41 -12.53
CA ARG A 133 -5.29 -18.18 -13.33
C ARG A 133 -4.05 -17.28 -13.22
N TRP A 134 -3.19 -17.45 -12.21
CA TRP A 134 -1.98 -16.63 -12.05
C TRP A 134 -0.75 -17.43 -11.60
N PRO A 135 0.46 -17.06 -12.06
CA PRO A 135 1.67 -17.88 -11.87
C PRO A 135 2.33 -17.74 -10.50
N LEU A 136 1.99 -16.70 -9.73
CA LEU A 136 2.62 -16.37 -8.44
C LEU A 136 1.56 -16.28 -7.34
N PRO A 137 1.82 -16.77 -6.12
CA PRO A 137 0.88 -16.66 -5.00
C PRO A 137 0.43 -15.21 -4.77
N ASN A 138 -0.85 -15.02 -4.47
CA ASN A 138 -1.41 -13.72 -4.15
C ASN A 138 -1.49 -13.55 -2.63
N VAL A 139 -0.62 -12.73 -2.06
CA VAL A 139 -0.70 -12.39 -0.63
C VAL A 139 -1.90 -11.46 -0.40
N THR A 140 -2.78 -11.83 0.53
CA THR A 140 -4.05 -11.13 0.77
C THR A 140 -4.13 -10.40 2.11
N GLY A 141 -3.30 -10.73 3.10
CA GLY A 141 -3.30 -10.04 4.40
C GLY A 141 -2.76 -10.88 5.56
N LEU A 142 -2.63 -10.26 6.73
CA LEU A 142 -2.17 -10.86 7.99
C LEU A 142 -3.29 -10.73 9.05
N PRO A 143 -4.01 -11.82 9.40
CA PRO A 143 -5.14 -11.78 10.31
C PRO A 143 -4.83 -11.11 11.66
N GLY A 144 -5.69 -10.19 12.10
CA GLY A 144 -5.52 -9.42 13.33
C GLY A 144 -4.50 -8.27 13.27
N TYR A 145 -3.76 -8.10 12.16
CA TYR A 145 -2.74 -7.04 12.02
C TYR A 145 -2.94 -6.20 10.75
N PHE A 146 -3.14 -6.85 9.61
CA PHE A 146 -3.28 -6.21 8.29
C PHE A 146 -4.31 -6.98 7.46
N GLU A 147 -5.57 -6.64 7.61
CA GLU A 147 -6.68 -7.30 6.91
C GLU A 147 -7.14 -6.40 5.76
N THR A 148 -6.94 -6.87 4.53
CA THR A 148 -7.32 -6.10 3.34
C THR A 148 -8.84 -6.05 3.17
N LEU A 149 -9.31 -5.13 2.35
CA LEU A 149 -10.74 -5.02 2.01
C LEU A 149 -11.20 -6.03 0.94
N SER A 150 -10.42 -7.08 0.68
CA SER A 150 -10.74 -8.18 -0.24
C SER A 150 -10.92 -9.50 0.53
N PRO A 151 -11.72 -10.46 0.02
CA PRO A 151 -11.68 -11.82 0.54
C PRO A 151 -10.24 -12.39 0.54
N PRO A 152 -9.91 -13.27 1.50
CA PRO A 152 -10.80 -13.88 2.50
C PRO A 152 -11.01 -13.04 3.78
N HIS A 153 -10.41 -11.85 3.88
CA HIS A 153 -10.47 -11.02 5.10
C HIS A 153 -11.80 -10.25 5.26
N VAL A 154 -12.60 -10.26 4.21
CA VAL A 154 -14.02 -9.90 4.21
C VAL A 154 -14.83 -11.00 3.52
N PRO A 155 -16.11 -11.19 3.87
CA PRO A 155 -16.93 -12.28 3.32
C PRO A 155 -17.28 -12.10 1.83
N SER A 156 -17.17 -10.88 1.31
CA SER A 156 -17.41 -10.56 -0.10
C SER A 156 -16.77 -9.21 -0.45
N VAL A 157 -16.62 -8.93 -1.75
CA VAL A 157 -16.18 -7.60 -2.22
C VAL A 157 -17.17 -6.51 -1.79
N GLU A 158 -18.46 -6.77 -1.84
CA GLU A 158 -19.50 -5.86 -1.32
C GLU A 158 -19.26 -5.50 0.15
N ALA A 159 -18.94 -6.49 1.00
CA ALA A 159 -18.60 -6.23 2.40
C ALA A 159 -17.32 -5.40 2.55
N GLY A 160 -16.35 -5.60 1.64
CA GLY A 160 -15.15 -4.76 1.51
C GLY A 160 -15.49 -3.30 1.19
N VAL A 161 -16.32 -3.07 0.17
CA VAL A 161 -16.78 -1.72 -0.21
C VAL A 161 -17.61 -1.08 0.91
N ALA A 162 -18.45 -1.84 1.62
CA ALA A 162 -19.18 -1.32 2.78
C ALA A 162 -18.25 -0.89 3.93
N LYS A 163 -17.19 -1.67 4.21
CA LYS A 163 -16.13 -1.27 5.15
C LYS A 163 -15.39 -0.02 4.66
N PHE A 164 -15.06 0.07 3.37
CA PHE A 164 -14.43 1.24 2.76
C PHE A 164 -15.28 2.51 2.92
N VAL A 165 -16.59 2.43 2.63
CA VAL A 165 -17.54 3.52 2.84
C VAL A 165 -17.60 3.92 4.31
N THR A 166 -17.64 2.95 5.22
CA THR A 166 -17.64 3.21 6.67
C THR A 166 -16.36 3.92 7.11
N ARG A 167 -15.18 3.51 6.62
CA ARG A 167 -13.89 4.17 6.90
C ARG A 167 -13.88 5.62 6.44
N ARG A 168 -14.49 5.90 5.28
CA ARG A 168 -14.47 7.23 4.67
C ARG A 168 -15.51 8.18 5.24
N PHE A 169 -16.74 7.71 5.40
CA PHE A 169 -17.92 8.53 5.70
C PHE A 169 -18.49 8.32 7.10
N GLY A 170 -18.10 7.24 7.80
CA GLY A 170 -18.52 6.97 9.18
C GLY A 170 -17.79 7.83 10.21
N PRO A 171 -18.17 7.75 11.51
CA PRO A 171 -17.54 8.52 12.57
C PRO A 171 -16.01 8.36 12.59
N GLY A 172 -15.29 9.49 12.60
CA GLY A 172 -13.82 9.52 12.54
C GLY A 172 -13.24 9.46 11.12
N GLY A 173 -14.06 9.14 10.11
CA GLY A 173 -13.66 9.12 8.71
C GLY A 173 -13.40 10.52 8.13
N PRO A 174 -12.57 10.64 7.08
CA PRO A 174 -12.16 11.92 6.49
C PRO A 174 -13.32 12.77 5.95
N PHE A 175 -14.44 12.17 5.56
CA PHE A 175 -15.61 12.88 5.03
C PHE A 175 -16.74 13.06 6.05
N HIS A 176 -16.56 12.58 7.27
CA HIS A 176 -17.54 12.77 8.32
C HIS A 176 -17.42 14.18 8.93
N ARG A 177 -18.56 14.89 9.01
CA ARG A 177 -18.60 16.31 9.45
C ARG A 177 -18.06 16.55 10.85
N GLU A 178 -18.15 15.54 11.73
CA GLU A 178 -17.72 15.65 13.13
C GLU A 178 -16.25 15.24 13.32
N THR A 179 -15.58 14.74 12.28
CA THR A 179 -14.17 14.40 12.37
C THR A 179 -13.36 15.69 12.53
N PRO A 180 -12.56 15.85 13.61
CA PRO A 180 -11.75 17.05 13.81
C PRO A 180 -10.75 17.28 12.67
N GLY A 181 -10.31 18.52 12.48
CA GLY A 181 -9.40 18.88 11.40
C GLY A 181 -8.85 20.29 11.52
N PRO A 182 -7.81 20.63 10.75
CA PRO A 182 -7.15 21.93 10.82
C PRO A 182 -7.89 23.02 10.03
N TRP A 183 -8.93 22.69 9.25
CA TRP A 183 -9.70 23.66 8.48
C TRP A 183 -10.47 24.60 9.41
N ALA A 184 -10.47 25.90 9.09
CA ALA A 184 -11.21 26.92 9.81
C ALA A 184 -12.71 26.60 9.94
N ASP A 185 -13.29 25.95 8.92
CA ASP A 185 -14.63 25.36 8.94
C ASP A 185 -14.54 23.87 8.55
N THR A 186 -14.02 23.06 9.48
CA THR A 186 -13.86 21.61 9.29
C THR A 186 -15.16 20.90 8.92
N PRO A 187 -16.31 21.13 9.60
CA PRO A 187 -17.55 20.46 9.25
C PRO A 187 -17.98 20.70 7.80
N LYS A 188 -17.85 21.93 7.29
CA LYS A 188 -18.21 22.26 5.91
C LYS A 188 -17.31 21.56 4.89
N VAL A 189 -15.99 21.57 5.10
CA VAL A 189 -15.04 20.96 4.16
C VAL A 189 -15.18 19.44 4.15
N ARG A 190 -15.34 18.79 5.31
CA ARG A 190 -15.48 17.33 5.33
C ARG A 190 -16.79 16.85 4.71
N SER A 191 -17.88 17.56 4.96
CA SER A 191 -19.20 17.22 4.41
C SER A 191 -19.43 17.61 2.94
N SER A 192 -18.46 18.26 2.28
CA SER A 192 -18.57 18.59 0.85
C SER A 192 -18.24 17.43 -0.09
N ALA A 193 -17.81 16.29 0.43
CA ALA A 193 -17.59 15.10 -0.37
C ALA A 193 -18.90 14.63 -1.05
N LEU A 194 -18.80 14.06 -2.25
CA LEU A 194 -19.95 13.46 -2.90
C LEU A 194 -20.54 12.34 -2.03
N PRO A 195 -21.88 12.25 -1.89
CA PRO A 195 -22.51 11.16 -1.16
C PRO A 195 -22.09 9.79 -1.70
N PRO A 196 -21.99 8.77 -0.83
CA PRO A 196 -21.55 7.44 -1.24
C PRO A 196 -22.55 6.70 -2.11
N ASP A 197 -23.85 7.03 -2.01
CA ASP A 197 -24.91 6.35 -2.74
C ASP A 197 -24.70 6.49 -4.26
N GLY A 198 -24.89 5.40 -5.00
CA GLY A 198 -24.63 5.32 -6.43
C GLY A 198 -23.15 5.10 -6.79
N ILE A 199 -22.21 5.86 -6.20
CA ILE A 199 -20.77 5.62 -6.41
C ILE A 199 -20.39 4.25 -5.82
N ALA A 200 -20.81 3.97 -4.58
CA ALA A 200 -20.56 2.69 -3.93
C ALA A 200 -21.18 1.52 -4.70
N GLU A 201 -22.32 1.73 -5.36
CA GLU A 201 -22.98 0.71 -6.18
C GLU A 201 -22.16 0.37 -7.43
N LEU A 202 -21.63 1.39 -8.14
CA LEU A 202 -20.77 1.18 -9.30
C LEU A 202 -19.43 0.54 -8.88
N VAL A 203 -18.79 1.04 -7.82
CA VAL A 203 -17.54 0.46 -7.29
C VAL A 203 -17.74 -0.99 -6.88
N THR A 204 -18.86 -1.32 -6.24
CA THR A 204 -19.19 -2.71 -5.86
C THR A 204 -19.32 -3.59 -7.10
N LEU A 205 -20.02 -3.12 -8.14
CA LEU A 205 -20.18 -3.86 -9.39
C LEU A 205 -18.82 -4.13 -10.07
N GLU A 206 -18.02 -3.08 -10.29
CA GLU A 206 -16.75 -3.18 -10.99
C GLU A 206 -15.72 -4.01 -10.20
N ALA A 207 -15.58 -3.76 -8.90
CA ALA A 207 -14.68 -4.53 -8.05
C ALA A 207 -15.09 -6.01 -7.94
N SER A 208 -16.40 -6.30 -7.87
CA SER A 208 -16.86 -7.70 -7.83
C SER A 208 -16.59 -8.40 -9.15
N TYR A 209 -16.82 -7.74 -10.29
CA TYR A 209 -16.45 -8.27 -11.59
C TYR A 209 -14.95 -8.61 -11.68
N ILE A 210 -14.08 -7.70 -11.22
CA ILE A 210 -12.64 -7.92 -11.22
C ILE A 210 -12.29 -9.13 -10.36
N TYR A 211 -12.80 -9.20 -9.13
CA TYR A 211 -12.54 -10.33 -8.24
C TYR A 211 -13.06 -11.66 -8.80
N ASP A 212 -14.27 -11.70 -9.35
CA ASP A 212 -14.87 -12.92 -9.88
C ASP A 212 -14.12 -13.42 -11.14
N THR A 213 -13.74 -12.49 -12.02
CA THR A 213 -13.06 -12.79 -13.29
C THR A 213 -11.61 -13.20 -13.05
N PHE A 214 -10.86 -12.35 -12.32
CA PHE A 214 -9.43 -12.51 -12.13
C PHE A 214 -9.07 -13.23 -10.83
N GLY A 215 -10.04 -13.53 -9.96
CA GLY A 215 -9.86 -14.34 -8.75
C GLY A 215 -9.15 -13.66 -7.59
N LYS A 216 -8.83 -12.39 -7.75
CA LYS A 216 -8.21 -11.53 -6.75
C LYS A 216 -8.51 -10.08 -7.08
N LEU A 217 -8.27 -9.20 -6.12
CA LEU A 217 -8.47 -7.76 -6.24
C LEU A 217 -7.21 -7.04 -5.76
N PRO A 218 -6.49 -6.30 -6.62
CA PRO A 218 -6.66 -6.16 -8.07
C PRO A 218 -6.45 -7.46 -8.87
N GLY A 219 -6.89 -7.47 -10.13
CA GLY A 219 -6.88 -8.65 -11.00
C GLY A 219 -5.53 -8.96 -11.65
N THR A 220 -4.74 -7.95 -12.02
CA THR A 220 -3.47 -8.11 -12.76
C THR A 220 -2.23 -7.77 -11.94
N VAL A 221 -2.38 -6.99 -10.86
CA VAL A 221 -1.29 -6.68 -9.90
C VAL A 221 -1.53 -7.42 -8.56
N PRO A 222 -0.58 -7.41 -7.61
CA PRO A 222 -0.78 -8.06 -6.30
C PRO A 222 -1.88 -7.40 -5.46
N THR A 223 -2.50 -8.12 -4.52
CA THR A 223 -3.41 -7.53 -3.52
C THR A 223 -2.66 -6.80 -2.40
N VAL A 224 -1.51 -7.33 -1.99
CA VAL A 224 -0.62 -6.70 -1.00
C VAL A 224 0.71 -6.36 -1.66
N HIS A 225 1.19 -5.13 -1.45
CA HIS A 225 2.43 -4.66 -2.04
C HIS A 225 3.44 -4.23 -0.98
N VAL A 226 4.67 -4.72 -1.14
CA VAL A 226 5.88 -4.26 -0.43
C VAL A 226 6.96 -4.06 -1.48
N LEU A 227 7.73 -3.00 -1.32
CA LEU A 227 8.82 -2.66 -2.24
C LEU A 227 9.98 -2.02 -1.49
N MET A 228 9.72 -0.88 -0.84
CA MET A 228 10.78 -0.12 -0.17
C MET A 228 10.93 -0.50 1.30
N TYR A 229 12.15 -0.84 1.68
CA TYR A 229 12.57 -1.18 3.03
C TYR A 229 13.46 -0.09 3.61
N LEU A 230 13.41 0.06 4.93
CA LEU A 230 14.28 0.92 5.72
C LEU A 230 15.02 0.07 6.74
N GLN A 231 16.34 0.02 6.60
CA GLN A 231 17.22 -0.49 7.64
C GLN A 231 17.69 0.67 8.52
N ALA A 232 17.75 0.46 9.82
CA ALA A 232 18.28 1.40 10.80
C ALA A 232 19.33 0.73 11.68
N GLN A 233 20.42 1.42 11.96
CA GLN A 233 21.50 0.93 12.80
C GLN A 233 22.32 2.08 13.39
N HIS A 234 23.10 1.79 14.43
CA HIS A 234 24.20 2.68 14.82
C HIS A 234 25.26 2.69 13.73
N ILE A 235 25.79 3.87 13.42
CA ILE A 235 26.98 3.94 12.58
C ILE A 235 28.23 3.74 13.44
N ASP A 236 29.23 3.08 12.88
CA ASP A 236 30.57 3.01 13.44
C ASP A 236 31.34 4.27 13.02
N THR A 237 31.33 5.31 13.86
CA THR A 237 32.03 6.57 13.55
C THR A 237 33.53 6.39 13.43
N ASP A 238 34.12 5.46 14.18
CA ASP A 238 35.58 5.24 14.21
C ASP A 238 36.07 4.71 12.86
N PHE A 239 35.30 3.82 12.22
CA PHE A 239 35.56 3.37 10.84
C PHE A 239 35.63 4.54 9.85
N TYR A 240 34.70 5.50 9.96
CA TYR A 240 34.70 6.68 9.08
C TYR A 240 35.83 7.65 9.41
N ASP A 241 36.15 7.83 10.70
CA ASP A 241 37.24 8.71 11.13
C ASP A 241 38.62 8.19 10.68
N GLU A 242 38.79 6.86 10.61
CA GLU A 242 40.03 6.24 10.13
C GLU A 242 40.16 6.29 8.60
N LEU A 243 39.07 6.05 7.87
CA LEU A 243 39.13 5.74 6.43
C LEU A 243 38.57 6.83 5.50
N PHE A 244 37.80 7.80 6.02
CA PHE A 244 37.11 8.79 5.20
C PHE A 244 37.55 10.22 5.55
N ALA A 245 37.26 11.15 4.64
CA ALA A 245 37.48 12.57 4.88
C ALA A 245 36.41 13.14 5.85
N PRO A 246 36.72 14.26 6.56
CA PRO A 246 35.74 14.94 7.38
C PRO A 246 34.44 15.25 6.61
N GLY A 247 33.30 14.99 7.25
CA GLY A 247 31.97 15.14 6.65
C GLY A 247 31.35 13.84 6.11
N ALA A 248 32.01 12.70 6.29
CA ALA A 248 31.49 11.38 5.93
C ALA A 248 30.21 10.98 6.69
N TYR A 249 29.97 11.58 7.86
CA TYR A 249 28.74 11.45 8.62
C TYR A 249 28.32 12.80 9.24
N LEU A 250 27.03 12.93 9.56
CA LEU A 250 26.46 14.13 10.19
C LEU A 250 26.83 14.25 11.67
N SER A 251 26.88 15.47 12.20
CA SER A 251 27.13 15.74 13.62
C SER A 251 26.12 15.09 14.57
N THR A 252 24.90 14.81 14.10
CA THR A 252 23.90 14.05 14.86
C THR A 252 24.36 12.64 15.17
N HIS A 253 25.08 11.98 14.25
CA HIS A 253 25.65 10.66 14.49
C HIS A 253 26.78 10.70 15.51
N ALA A 254 27.68 11.67 15.40
CA ALA A 254 28.78 11.86 16.35
C ALA A 254 28.27 12.05 17.79
N ALA A 255 27.13 12.73 17.94
CA ALA A 255 26.51 13.01 19.22
C ALA A 255 25.50 11.95 19.68
N HIS A 256 25.26 10.88 18.89
CA HIS A 256 24.18 9.93 19.16
C HIS A 256 24.35 9.25 20.53
N GLN A 257 25.54 8.71 20.80
CA GLN A 257 25.82 7.97 22.03
C GLN A 257 25.63 8.85 23.27
N ALA A 258 26.20 10.07 23.25
CA ALA A 258 26.06 11.02 24.34
C ALA A 258 24.60 11.47 24.55
N ARG A 259 23.85 11.68 23.45
CA ARG A 259 22.49 12.20 23.51
C ARG A 259 21.47 11.18 24.00
N TRP A 260 21.56 9.95 23.52
CA TRP A 260 20.51 8.94 23.72
C TRP A 260 20.86 7.88 24.74
N HIS A 261 22.16 7.63 24.95
CA HIS A 261 22.64 6.55 25.82
C HIS A 261 23.47 7.05 27.01
N GLY A 262 23.78 8.36 27.07
CA GLY A 262 24.58 8.96 28.13
C GLY A 262 26.03 8.48 28.13
N GLN A 263 26.54 8.05 26.97
CA GLN A 263 27.88 7.54 26.74
C GLN A 263 28.76 8.57 26.03
#